data_AF-A0A971SAH4-F1
#
_entry.id   AF-A0A971SAH4-F1
#
_cell.length_a   1.000
_cell.length_b   1.000
_cell.length_c   1.000
_cell.angle_alpha   90.00
_cell.angle_beta   90.00
_cell.angle_gamma   90.00
#
_symmetry.space_group_name_H-M   'P 1'
#
loop_
_entity.id
_entity.type
_entity.pdbx_description
1 polymer ?
#
loop_
_entity_poly.entity_id
_entity_poly.type
_entity_poly.pdbx_seq_one_letter_code
_entity_poly.pdbx_strand_id
1 'polypeptide(L)' 'MPAKAGSWVLPGRWGTPKDLQGVAVLLASNASSYLNGFTIAIDGGWLAR' A
#
# COMPACT_ATOMS: atom_id res chain seq x y z
N MET A 1 13.69 10.14 6.97
CA MET A 1 13.47 10.17 5.51
C MET A 1 13.48 8.72 5.02
N PRO A 2 12.53 8.22 4.20
CA PRO A 2 12.60 6.85 3.72
C PRO A 2 13.88 6.67 2.88
N ALA A 3 14.58 5.55 3.08
CA ALA A 3 15.74 5.21 2.25
C ALA A 3 15.31 5.08 0.78
N LYS A 4 16.17 5.54 -0.15
CA LYS A 4 15.94 5.34 -1.58
C LYS A 4 15.88 3.84 -1.86
N ALA A 5 14.78 3.39 -2.46
CA ALA A 5 14.75 2.06 -3.07
C ALA A 5 15.35 2.18 -4.48
N GLY A 6 15.83 1.07 -5.04
CA GLY A 6 16.25 1.06 -6.45
C GLY A 6 15.10 1.53 -7.36
N SER A 7 15.42 1.97 -8.57
CA SER A 7 14.45 2.47 -9.58
C SER A 7 13.33 1.48 -9.95
N TRP A 8 13.43 0.24 -9.45
CA TRP A 8 12.53 -0.88 -9.70
C TRP A 8 11.21 -0.80 -8.89
N VAL A 9 11.19 -0.12 -7.74
CA VAL A 9 9.96 0.16 -6.96
C VAL A 9 9.42 1.52 -7.39
N LEU A 10 8.13 1.69 -7.68
CA LEU A 10 7.52 3.00 -7.96
C LEU A 10 6.77 3.47 -6.71
N PRO A 11 7.38 4.39 -5.94
CA PRO A 11 7.80 5.69 -6.43
C PRO A 11 9.32 5.96 -6.25
N GLY A 12 10.15 4.91 -6.31
CA GLY A 12 11.61 4.99 -6.11
C GLY A 12 12.02 5.04 -4.64
N ARG A 13 11.13 4.63 -3.73
CA ARG A 13 11.38 4.59 -2.29
C ARG A 13 10.77 3.35 -1.66
N TRP A 14 11.32 2.97 -0.52
CA TRP A 14 10.66 1.99 0.33
C TRP A 14 9.36 2.53 0.90
N GLY A 15 8.39 1.63 1.05
CA GLY A 15 7.20 1.88 1.85
C GLY A 15 7.56 2.19 3.30
N THR A 16 6.70 2.95 3.96
CA THR A 16 6.80 3.30 5.36
C THR A 16 5.50 2.93 6.06
N PRO A 17 5.48 2.80 7.40
CA PRO A 17 4.22 2.56 8.12
C PRO A 17 3.14 3.62 7.85
N LYS A 18 3.52 4.85 7.45
CA LYS A 18 2.57 5.90 7.09
C LYS A 18 1.75 5.58 5.84
N ASP A 19 2.32 4.82 4.90
CA ASP A 19 1.64 4.46 3.65
C ASP A 19 0.48 3.47 3.87
N LEU A 20 0.47 2.77 5.01
CA LEU A 20 -0.59 1.82 5.37
C LEU A 20 -1.77 2.47 6.09
N GLN A 21 -1.65 3.71 6.57
CA GLN A 21 -2.68 4.32 7.42
C GLN A 21 -4.03 4.44 6.70
N GLY A 22 -4.02 4.87 5.44
CA GLY A 22 -5.24 4.99 4.64
C GLY A 22 -5.93 3.65 4.41
N VAL A 23 -5.18 2.60 4.04
CA VAL A 23 -5.77 1.28 3.80
C VAL A 23 -6.26 0.63 5.10
N ALA A 24 -5.57 0.86 6.22
CA ALA A 24 -5.98 0.36 7.53
C ALA A 24 -7.32 0.98 7.95
N VAL A 25 -7.48 2.30 7.78
CA VAL A 25 -8.75 2.99 8.06
C VAL A 25 -9.84 2.52 7.10
N LEU A 26 -9.54 2.39 5.81
CA LEU A 26 -10.49 1.88 4.80
C LEU A 26 -11.06 0.52 5.23
N LEU A 27 -10.18 -0.46 5.48
CA LEU A 27 -10.54 -1.84 5.81
C LEU A 27 -11.22 -1.99 7.17
N ALA A 28 -10.97 -1.07 8.11
CA ALA A 28 -11.61 -1.06 9.42
C ALA A 28 -12.96 -0.33 9.44
N SER A 29 -13.40 0.25 8.31
CA SER A 29 -14.56 1.13 8.25
C SER A 29 -15.69 0.58 7.39
N ASN A 30 -16.87 1.21 7.46
CA ASN A 30 -18.00 0.89 6.58
C ASN A 30 -17.72 1.17 5.09
N ALA A 31 -16.67 1.92 4.76
CA ALA A 31 -16.28 2.16 3.38
C ALA A 31 -15.82 0.88 2.66
N SER A 32 -15.42 -0.15 3.41
CA SER A 32 -15.10 -1.48 2.88
C SER A 32 -16.21 -2.51 3.12
N SER A 33 -17.46 -2.09 3.35
CA SER A 33 -18.58 -3.00 3.70
C SER A 33 -18.88 -4.10 2.66
N TYR A 34 -18.47 -3.90 1.41
CA TYR A 34 -18.60 -4.90 0.33
C TYR A 34 -17.26 -5.56 -0.07
N LEU A 35 -16.16 -5.24 0.60
CA LEU A 35 -14.85 -5.83 0.36
C LEU A 35 -14.63 -6.98 1.34
N ASN A 36 -14.69 -8.22 0.85
CA ASN A 36 -14.42 -9.42 1.63
C ASN A 36 -13.63 -10.43 0.79
N GLY A 37 -12.78 -11.23 1.44
CA GLY A 37 -11.98 -12.28 0.81
C GLY A 37 -10.92 -11.76 -0.18
N PHE A 38 -10.55 -10.49 -0.10
CA PHE A 38 -9.63 -9.85 -1.04
C PHE A 38 -8.37 -9.32 -0.34
N THR A 39 -7.24 -9.35 -1.04
CA THR A 39 -5.96 -8.78 -0.57
C THR A 39 -5.62 -7.54 -1.38
N ILE A 40 -5.41 -6.41 -0.70
CA ILE A 40 -5.01 -5.15 -1.33
C ILE A 40 -3.50 -5.00 -1.23
N ALA A 41 -2.82 -4.92 -2.37
CA ALA A 41 -1.38 -4.67 -2.42
C ALA A 41 -1.08 -3.17 -2.25
N ILE A 42 -0.25 -2.85 -1.25
CA ILE A 42 0.31 -1.51 -1.01
C ILE A 42 1.83 -1.61 -1.11
N ASP A 43 2.33 -1.79 -2.32
CA ASP A 43 3.71 -2.22 -2.59
C ASP A 43 4.51 -1.27 -3.48
N GLY A 44 3.91 -0.14 -3.91
CA GLY A 44 4.54 0.77 -4.87
C GLY A 44 4.60 0.19 -6.30
N GLY A 45 3.56 -0.54 -6.70
CA GLY A 45 3.44 -1.07 -8.06
C GLY A 45 4.45 -2.18 -8.36
N TRP A 46 4.96 -2.85 -7.33
CA TRP A 46 5.90 -3.95 -7.48
C TRP A 46 5.26 -5.14 -8.22
N LEU A 47 4.06 -5.53 -7.82
CA LEU A 47 3.30 -6.61 -8.45
C LEU A 47 2.69 -6.25 -9.81
N ALA A 48 2.69 -4.97 -10.19
CA ALA A 48 2.17 -4.51 -11.47
C ALA A 48 3.21 -4.60 -12.61
N ARG A 49 4.45 -4.97 -12.28
CA ARG A 49 5.53 -5.26 -13.23
C ARG A 49 5.66 -6.76 -13.46
#